data_AF-A0AAY5KWG6-F1
#
_entry.id   AF-A0AAY5KWG6-F1
#
_cell.length_a   1.000
_cell.length_b   1.000
_cell.length_c   1.000
_cell.angle_alpha   90.00
_cell.angle_beta   90.00
_cell.angle_gamma   90.00
#
_symmetry.space_group_name_H-M   'P 1'
#
loop_
_entity.id
_entity.type
_entity.pdbx_description
1 polymer ?
#
loop_
_entity_poly.entity_id
_entity_poly.type
_entity_poly.pdbx_seq_one_letter_code
_entity_poly.pdbx_strand_id
1 'polypeptide(L)'
;MAKTRELCKDIRNKIVDLHKTGMGYRTISKQLGEKATTVGAIIRKWKTIKTTVNRPWSGAPCKISPRGASMIMRKVRDQPRTTWQDLVNDLKRAGTTVSKKTIRNTLRCHGLKSCSSCKIPLLKPAHVQARLKFASDHLDDPEEEWEKVMWSD
;
A
#
# COMPACT_ATOMS: atom_id res chain seq x y z
N MET A 1 -14.19 -18.88 -23.62
CA MET A 1 -15.48 -18.20 -23.42
C MET A 1 -15.23 -16.82 -22.82
N ALA A 2 -15.60 -15.75 -23.54
CA ALA A 2 -15.53 -14.39 -23.00
C ALA A 2 -16.54 -14.23 -21.85
N LYS A 3 -16.15 -13.61 -20.75
CA LYS A 3 -17.06 -13.38 -19.62
C LYS A 3 -18.06 -12.29 -19.98
N THR A 4 -19.33 -12.55 -19.69
CA THR A 4 -20.42 -11.58 -19.75
C THR A 4 -20.24 -10.55 -18.63
N ARG A 5 -20.72 -9.33 -18.88
CA ARG A 5 -20.71 -8.19 -17.93
C ARG A 5 -21.20 -8.62 -16.55
N GLU A 6 -20.48 -8.21 -15.52
CA GLU A 6 -20.85 -8.50 -14.13
C GLU A 6 -22.12 -7.75 -13.71
N LEU A 7 -22.93 -8.39 -12.85
CA LEU A 7 -24.07 -7.77 -12.20
C LEU A 7 -23.65 -6.64 -11.26
N CYS A 8 -24.38 -5.53 -11.29
CA CYS A 8 -24.18 -4.42 -10.36
C CYS A 8 -24.37 -4.87 -8.90
N LYS A 9 -23.66 -4.22 -7.97
CA LYS A 9 -23.75 -4.49 -6.52
C LYS A 9 -25.19 -4.37 -6.01
N ASP A 10 -25.94 -3.39 -6.50
CA ASP A 10 -27.31 -3.12 -6.05
C ASP A 10 -28.27 -4.25 -6.40
N ILE A 11 -28.13 -4.83 -7.60
CA ILE A 11 -28.93 -5.97 -8.04
C ILE A 11 -28.62 -7.19 -7.15
N ARG A 12 -27.36 -7.41 -6.80
CA ARG A 12 -26.97 -8.52 -5.90
C ARG A 12 -27.51 -8.35 -4.49
N ASN A 13 -27.55 -7.11 -3.98
CA ASN A 13 -28.13 -6.82 -2.67
C ASN A 13 -29.64 -7.08 -2.70
N LYS A 14 -30.36 -6.59 -3.72
CA LYS A 14 -31.79 -6.88 -3.90
C LYS A 14 -32.09 -8.38 -3.97
N ILE A 15 -31.27 -9.17 -4.65
CA ILE A 15 -31.39 -10.65 -4.67
C ILE A 15 -31.33 -11.24 -3.26
N VAL A 16 -30.37 -10.78 -2.45
CA VAL A 16 -30.20 -11.28 -1.08
C VAL A 16 -31.38 -10.84 -0.19
N ASP A 17 -31.87 -9.62 -0.35
CA ASP A 17 -32.98 -9.11 0.46
C ASP A 17 -34.30 -9.82 0.12
N LEU A 18 -34.61 -10.05 -1.15
CA LEU A 18 -35.77 -10.86 -1.57
C LEU A 18 -35.67 -12.32 -1.11
N HIS A 19 -34.46 -12.86 -1.01
CA HIS A 19 -34.26 -14.19 -0.44
C HIS A 19 -34.48 -14.20 1.08
N LYS A 20 -34.11 -13.13 1.81
CA LYS A 20 -34.39 -13.00 3.26
C LYS A 20 -35.88 -12.93 3.55
N THR A 21 -36.69 -12.35 2.65
CA THR A 21 -38.16 -12.34 2.77
C THR A 21 -38.80 -13.70 2.42
N GLY A 22 -38.01 -14.75 2.16
CA GLY A 22 -38.49 -16.11 1.90
C GLY A 22 -38.88 -16.39 0.44
N MET A 23 -38.58 -15.51 -0.51
CA MET A 23 -38.91 -15.76 -1.92
C MET A 23 -38.04 -16.85 -2.54
N GLY A 24 -38.65 -17.72 -3.35
CA GLY A 24 -37.95 -18.77 -4.07
C GLY A 24 -37.08 -18.25 -5.22
N TYR A 25 -36.05 -19.02 -5.60
CA TYR A 25 -35.06 -18.60 -6.62
C TYR A 25 -35.67 -18.25 -7.98
N ARG A 26 -36.69 -19.00 -8.43
CA ARG A 26 -37.38 -18.73 -9.71
C ARG A 26 -38.18 -17.44 -9.69
N THR A 27 -38.78 -17.10 -8.55
CA THR A 27 -39.57 -15.88 -8.37
C THR A 27 -38.66 -14.65 -8.44
N ILE A 28 -37.55 -14.69 -7.70
CA ILE A 28 -36.53 -13.63 -7.71
C ILE A 28 -35.93 -13.44 -9.11
N SER A 29 -35.64 -14.55 -9.80
CA SER A 29 -35.13 -14.55 -11.17
C SER A 29 -36.10 -13.85 -12.14
N LYS A 30 -37.40 -14.17 -12.10
CA LYS A 30 -38.41 -13.52 -12.94
C LYS A 30 -38.57 -12.03 -12.61
N GLN A 31 -38.62 -11.68 -11.33
CA GLN A 31 -38.82 -10.30 -10.89
C GLN A 31 -37.68 -9.36 -11.29
N LEU A 32 -36.43 -9.86 -11.26
CA LEU A 32 -35.24 -9.07 -11.57
C LEU A 32 -34.77 -9.24 -13.02
N GLY A 33 -35.37 -10.13 -13.81
CA GLY A 33 -34.94 -10.43 -15.18
C GLY A 33 -33.59 -11.17 -15.25
N GLU A 34 -33.12 -11.71 -14.13
CA GLU A 34 -31.81 -12.36 -14.02
C GLU A 34 -31.93 -13.87 -14.15
N LYS A 35 -30.90 -14.53 -14.67
CA LYS A 35 -30.89 -16.01 -14.77
C LYS A 35 -30.96 -16.66 -13.40
N ALA A 36 -31.82 -17.66 -13.23
CA ALA A 36 -31.99 -18.38 -11.96
C ALA A 36 -30.71 -19.03 -11.45
N THR A 37 -29.80 -19.44 -12.34
CA THR A 37 -28.47 -19.96 -12.00
C THR A 37 -27.61 -18.90 -11.32
N THR A 38 -27.65 -17.66 -11.81
CA THR A 38 -26.92 -16.52 -11.25
C THR A 38 -27.47 -16.13 -9.87
N VAL A 39 -28.80 -16.06 -9.73
CA VAL A 39 -29.48 -15.84 -8.44
C VAL A 39 -29.04 -16.90 -7.42
N GLY A 40 -29.06 -18.17 -7.82
CA GLY A 40 -28.62 -19.28 -6.97
C GLY A 40 -27.13 -19.20 -6.59
N ALA A 41 -26.26 -18.80 -7.51
CA ALA A 41 -24.82 -18.61 -7.23
C ALA A 41 -24.57 -17.48 -6.22
N ILE A 42 -25.28 -16.36 -6.35
CA ILE A 42 -25.19 -15.21 -5.43
C ILE A 42 -25.65 -15.62 -4.03
N ILE A 43 -26.79 -16.30 -3.93
CA ILE A 43 -27.34 -16.72 -2.63
C ILE A 43 -26.43 -17.76 -1.96
N ARG A 44 -25.90 -18.74 -2.70
CA ARG A 44 -24.93 -19.71 -2.16
C ARG A 44 -23.69 -19.02 -1.62
N LYS A 45 -23.11 -18.09 -2.41
CA LYS A 45 -21.96 -17.29 -1.98
C LYS A 45 -22.26 -16.47 -0.72
N TRP A 46 -23.45 -15.87 -0.66
CA TRP A 46 -23.89 -15.12 0.53
C TRP A 46 -24.07 -16.02 1.75
N LYS A 47 -24.66 -17.22 1.62
CA LYS A 47 -24.78 -18.17 2.73
C LYS A 47 -23.42 -18.58 3.31
N THR A 48 -22.39 -18.71 2.46
CA THR A 48 -21.04 -19.11 2.89
C THR A 48 -20.18 -17.95 3.41
N ILE A 49 -20.11 -16.84 2.66
CA ILE A 49 -19.15 -15.74 2.91
C ILE A 49 -19.85 -14.50 3.52
N LYS A 50 -21.19 -14.50 3.60
CA LYS A 50 -22.02 -13.37 4.07
C LYS A 50 -21.79 -12.04 3.34
N THR A 51 -21.21 -12.09 2.13
CA THR A 51 -20.83 -10.90 1.35
C THR A 51 -21.38 -10.97 -0.07
N THR A 52 -22.00 -9.89 -0.54
CA THR A 52 -22.54 -9.73 -1.91
C THR A 52 -21.52 -9.17 -2.91
N VAL A 53 -20.50 -8.49 -2.39
CA VAL A 53 -19.42 -7.89 -3.18
C VAL A 53 -18.51 -8.97 -3.77
N ASN A 54 -18.03 -8.77 -4.99
CA ASN A 54 -16.99 -9.64 -5.54
C ASN A 54 -15.67 -9.39 -4.82
N ARG A 55 -14.99 -10.47 -4.45
CA ARG A 55 -13.64 -10.37 -3.94
C ARG A 55 -12.74 -9.93 -5.09
N PRO A 56 -11.79 -9.02 -4.85
CA PRO A 56 -10.74 -8.79 -5.82
C PRO A 56 -10.07 -10.12 -6.14
N TRP A 57 -9.67 -10.26 -7.39
CA TRP A 57 -8.94 -11.45 -7.82
C TRP A 57 -7.58 -11.44 -7.15
N SER A 58 -7.05 -12.62 -6.82
CA SER A 58 -5.73 -12.74 -6.19
C SER A 58 -4.60 -12.15 -7.02
N GLY A 59 -4.82 -11.93 -8.32
CA GLY A 59 -3.82 -11.43 -9.26
C GLY A 59 -2.74 -12.47 -9.54
N ALA A 60 -1.72 -12.06 -10.29
CA ALA A 60 -0.54 -12.88 -10.51
C ALA A 60 0.35 -12.89 -9.26
N PRO A 61 0.97 -14.03 -8.92
CA PRO A 61 1.90 -14.09 -7.79
C PRO A 61 3.10 -13.17 -8.04
N CYS A 62 3.58 -12.53 -6.97
CA CYS A 62 4.79 -11.71 -7.03
C CYS A 62 6.02 -12.58 -7.30
N LYS A 63 6.92 -12.13 -8.19
CA LYS A 63 8.19 -12.84 -8.45
C LYS A 63 9.14 -12.86 -7.25
N ILE A 64 9.09 -11.84 -6.40
CA ILE A 64 9.91 -11.76 -5.20
C ILE A 64 9.12 -12.37 -4.04
N SER A 65 9.70 -13.34 -3.36
CA SER A 65 9.10 -13.96 -2.18
C SER A 65 9.04 -12.97 -1.01
N PRO A 66 8.13 -13.16 -0.03
CA PRO A 66 8.07 -12.29 1.16
C PRO A 66 9.41 -12.21 1.91
N ARG A 67 10.16 -13.31 1.95
CA ARG A 67 11.52 -13.36 2.54
C ARG A 67 12.51 -12.54 1.73
N GLY A 68 12.50 -12.66 0.40
CA GLY A 68 13.34 -11.86 -0.49
C GLY A 68 13.04 -10.36 -0.36
N ALA A 69 11.77 -9.99 -0.30
CA ALA A 69 11.36 -8.60 -0.07
C ALA A 69 11.87 -8.07 1.28
N SER A 70 11.73 -8.86 2.34
CA SER A 70 12.22 -8.49 3.69
C SER A 70 13.74 -8.30 3.73
N MET A 71 14.49 -9.17 3.05
CA MET A 71 15.95 -9.04 2.94
C MET A 71 16.35 -7.72 2.25
N ILE A 72 15.70 -7.38 1.13
CA ILE A 72 15.94 -6.13 0.42
C ILE A 72 15.58 -4.93 1.30
N MET A 73 14.42 -4.96 1.95
CA MET A 73 13.96 -3.87 2.81
C MET A 73 14.95 -3.60 3.95
N ARG A 74 15.47 -4.65 4.58
CA ARG A 74 16.50 -4.53 5.62
C ARG A 74 17.76 -3.88 5.06
N LYS A 75 18.29 -4.39 3.94
CA LYS A 75 19.50 -3.85 3.31
C LYS A 75 19.36 -2.37 2.91
N VAL A 76 18.22 -1.99 2.33
CA VAL A 76 17.95 -0.59 1.94
C VAL A 76 17.82 0.31 3.17
N ARG A 77 17.31 -0.19 4.29
CA ARG A 77 17.21 0.58 5.54
C ARG A 77 18.57 0.79 6.19
N ASP A 78 19.39 -0.26 6.25
CA ASP A 78 20.72 -0.20 6.86
C ASP A 78 21.71 0.59 5.99
N GLN A 79 21.59 0.46 4.66
CA GLN A 79 22.45 1.09 3.66
C GLN A 79 21.59 1.78 2.58
N PRO A 80 21.08 3.00 2.83
CA PRO A 80 20.19 3.70 1.89
C PRO A 80 20.85 4.06 0.55
N ARG A 81 22.19 3.98 0.46
CA ARG A 81 22.97 4.21 -0.77
C ARG A 81 23.22 2.94 -1.59
N THR A 82 22.62 1.81 -1.22
CA THR A 82 22.75 0.54 -1.96
C THR A 82 22.31 0.72 -3.41
N THR A 83 23.10 0.23 -4.37
CA THR A 83 22.75 0.38 -5.79
C THR A 83 21.69 -0.64 -6.21
N TRP A 84 20.98 -0.34 -7.30
CA TRP A 84 20.05 -1.30 -7.89
C TRP A 84 20.72 -2.61 -8.30
N GLN A 85 22.00 -2.55 -8.71
CA GLN A 85 22.74 -3.73 -9.16
C GLN A 85 23.07 -4.66 -8.00
N ASP A 86 23.41 -4.09 -6.84
CA ASP A 86 23.68 -4.87 -5.62
C ASP A 86 22.43 -5.65 -5.21
N LEU A 87 21.25 -5.00 -5.22
CA LEU A 87 19.99 -5.67 -4.90
C LEU A 87 19.63 -6.79 -5.90
N VAL A 88 19.91 -6.59 -7.18
CA VAL A 88 19.73 -7.63 -8.20
C VAL A 88 20.67 -8.80 -7.92
N ASN A 89 21.94 -8.53 -7.59
CA ASN A 89 22.94 -9.55 -7.31
C ASN A 89 22.60 -10.34 -6.05
N ASP A 90 22.12 -9.69 -4.98
CA ASP A 90 21.69 -10.36 -3.75
C ASP A 90 20.50 -11.30 -4.00
N LEU A 91 19.53 -10.83 -4.77
CA LEU A 91 18.38 -11.66 -5.16
C LEU A 91 18.81 -12.82 -6.05
N LYS A 92 19.74 -12.60 -6.97
CA LYS A 92 20.30 -13.65 -7.83
C LYS A 92 21.04 -14.70 -6.99
N ARG A 93 21.79 -14.30 -5.96
CA ARG A 93 22.43 -15.20 -4.98
C ARG A 93 21.39 -16.00 -4.20
N ALA A 94 20.24 -15.41 -3.89
CA ALA A 94 19.10 -16.08 -3.28
C ALA A 94 18.26 -16.92 -4.27
N GLY A 95 18.73 -17.13 -5.51
CA GLY A 95 18.05 -17.94 -6.52
C GLY A 95 16.90 -17.25 -7.25
N THR A 96 16.72 -15.94 -7.07
CA THR A 96 15.63 -15.17 -7.71
C THR A 96 16.18 -14.19 -8.76
N THR A 97 15.94 -14.48 -10.04
CA THR A 97 16.31 -13.56 -11.13
C THR A 97 15.21 -12.53 -11.38
N VAL A 98 15.49 -11.25 -11.11
CA VAL A 98 14.54 -10.16 -11.31
C VAL A 98 15.16 -8.97 -12.05
N SER A 99 14.29 -8.16 -12.65
CA SER A 99 14.71 -6.89 -13.25
C SER A 99 14.75 -5.76 -12.20
N LYS A 100 15.51 -4.70 -12.51
CA LYS A 100 15.55 -3.47 -11.69
C LYS A 100 14.14 -2.87 -11.47
N LYS A 101 13.24 -3.00 -12.45
CA LYS A 101 11.87 -2.48 -12.36
C LYS A 101 11.02 -3.28 -11.36
N THR A 102 11.20 -4.59 -11.26
CA THR A 102 10.51 -5.41 -10.24
C THR A 102 10.92 -5.00 -8.84
N ILE A 103 12.21 -4.78 -8.60
CA ILE A 103 12.72 -4.32 -7.29
C ILE A 103 12.16 -2.93 -6.97
N ARG A 104 12.18 -2.00 -7.92
CA ARG A 104 11.61 -0.66 -7.75
C ARG A 104 10.13 -0.69 -7.39
N ASN A 105 9.33 -1.49 -8.09
CA ASN A 105 7.91 -1.64 -7.80
C ASN A 105 7.70 -2.20 -6.39
N THR A 106 8.50 -3.19 -5.99
CA THR A 106 8.45 -3.79 -4.65
C THR A 106 8.75 -2.75 -3.57
N LEU A 107 9.83 -1.97 -3.72
CA LEU A 107 10.16 -0.90 -2.78
C LEU A 107 9.07 0.17 -2.70
N ARG A 108 8.47 0.55 -3.83
CA ARG A 108 7.34 1.49 -3.87
C ARG A 108 6.10 0.96 -3.15
N CYS A 109 5.77 -0.32 -3.30
CA CYS A 109 4.68 -0.95 -2.53
C CYS A 109 4.92 -0.89 -1.01
N HIS A 110 6.19 -0.82 -0.59
CA HIS A 110 6.59 -0.64 0.81
C HIS A 110 6.87 0.84 1.19
N GLY A 111 6.48 1.80 0.36
CA GLY A 111 6.63 3.23 0.65
C GLY A 111 8.03 3.80 0.46
N LEU A 112 8.99 3.00 -0.03
CA LEU A 112 10.36 3.44 -0.26
C LEU A 112 10.52 4.01 -1.66
N LYS A 113 11.06 5.23 -1.73
CA LYS A 113 11.38 5.94 -2.97
C LYS A 113 12.85 6.36 -2.97
N SER A 114 13.44 6.39 -4.16
CA SER A 114 14.76 6.98 -4.34
C SER A 114 14.66 8.50 -4.15
N CYS A 115 15.54 9.04 -3.31
CA CYS A 115 15.66 10.47 -3.06
C CYS A 115 17.14 10.87 -3.13
N SER A 116 17.40 12.10 -3.57
CA SER A 116 18.72 12.71 -3.48
C SER A 116 18.87 13.34 -2.09
N SER A 117 20.03 13.17 -1.45
CA SER A 117 20.33 13.88 -0.20
C SER A 117 20.53 15.37 -0.49
N CYS A 118 19.96 16.24 0.36
CA CYS A 118 20.26 17.67 0.33
C CYS A 118 21.76 17.91 0.64
N LYS A 119 22.35 18.93 0.01
CA LYS A 119 23.70 19.39 0.37
C LYS A 119 23.58 20.14 1.71
N ILE A 120 24.34 19.71 2.70
CA ILE A 120 24.33 20.28 4.05
C ILE A 120 25.77 20.65 4.41
N PRO A 121 26.03 21.81 5.04
CA PRO A 121 27.37 22.13 5.51
C PRO A 121 27.85 21.09 6.53
N LEU A 122 29.13 20.75 6.48
CA LEU A 122 29.71 19.80 7.42
C LEU A 122 29.84 20.46 8.80
N LEU A 123 29.03 20.01 9.76
CA LEU A 123 29.10 20.48 11.14
C LEU A 123 30.05 19.62 11.95
N LYS A 124 30.95 20.27 12.71
CA LYS A 124 31.75 19.60 13.74
C LYS A 124 30.87 19.31 14.96
N PRO A 125 31.20 18.29 15.78
CA PRO A 125 30.43 17.98 17.00
C PRO A 125 30.21 19.18 17.94
N ALA A 126 31.21 20.05 18.07
CA ALA A 126 31.10 21.27 18.87
C ALA A 126 30.03 22.24 18.33
N HIS A 127 29.91 22.38 17.00
CA HIS A 127 28.87 23.22 16.39
C HIS A 127 27.47 22.63 16.63
N VAL A 128 27.35 21.30 16.57
CA VAL A 128 26.07 20.61 16.84
C VAL A 128 25.64 20.87 18.28
N GLN A 129 26.56 20.73 19.24
CA GLN A 129 26.28 21.00 20.66
C GLN A 129 25.90 22.46 20.92
N ALA A 130 26.65 23.41 20.36
CA ALA A 130 26.36 24.84 20.52
C ALA A 130 25.00 25.23 19.93
N ARG A 131 24.67 24.72 18.72
CA ARG A 131 23.38 24.97 18.09
C ARG A 131 22.22 24.31 18.85
N LEU A 132 22.42 23.10 19.37
CA LEU A 132 21.41 22.42 20.18
C LEU A 132 21.18 23.18 21.49
N LYS A 133 22.25 23.60 22.18
CA LYS A 133 22.15 24.41 23.39
C LYS A 133 21.39 25.71 23.12
N PHE A 134 21.77 26.45 22.09
CA PHE A 134 21.06 27.68 21.71
C PHE A 134 19.56 27.43 21.47
N ALA A 135 19.22 26.40 20.69
CA ALA A 135 17.83 26.07 20.40
C ALA A 135 17.05 25.60 21.64
N SER A 136 17.70 24.94 22.61
CA SER A 136 17.08 24.54 23.88
C SER A 136 16.91 25.73 24.83
N ASP A 137 17.92 26.60 24.93
CA ASP A 137 17.89 27.78 25.80
C ASP A 137 16.79 28.76 25.37
N HIS A 138 16.49 28.84 24.07
CA HIS A 138 15.52 29.77 23.49
C HIS A 138 14.24 29.09 22.94
N LEU A 139 13.93 27.86 23.38
CA LEU A 139 12.78 27.09 22.86
C LEU A 139 11.43 27.71 23.24
N ASP A 140 11.36 28.22 24.47
CA ASP A 140 10.15 28.73 25.12
C ASP A 140 10.13 30.27 25.19
N ASP A 141 11.07 30.93 24.52
CA ASP A 141 11.18 32.39 24.53
C ASP A 141 9.96 33.03 23.85
N PRO A 142 9.34 34.04 24.47
CA PRO A 142 8.19 34.72 23.90
C PRO A 142 8.58 35.51 22.63
N GLU A 143 7.60 35.70 21.73
CA GLU A 143 7.81 36.42 20.46
C GLU A 143 8.38 37.84 20.65
N GLU A 144 8.01 38.50 21.75
CA GLU A 144 8.49 39.83 22.18
C GLU A 144 10.01 39.89 22.38
N GLU A 145 10.67 38.77 22.71
CA GLU A 145 12.13 38.72 22.81
C GLU A 145 12.78 38.67 21.44
N TRP A 146 12.17 37.97 20.49
CA TRP A 146 12.65 37.89 19.11
C TRP A 146 12.45 39.18 18.33
N GLU A 147 11.41 39.96 18.62
CA GLU A 147 11.17 41.29 18.03
C GLU A 147 12.28 42.30 18.37
N LYS A 148 12.96 42.11 19.50
CA LYS A 148 14.09 42.96 19.91
C LYS A 148 15.39 42.62 19.18
N VAL A 149 15.47 41.46 18.53
CA VAL A 149 16.69 40.99 17.85
C VAL A 149 16.75 41.57 16.44
N MET A 150 17.81 42.34 16.17
CA MET A 150 18.14 42.79 14.82
C MET A 150 19.09 41.79 14.14
N TRP A 151 18.64 41.18 13.05
CA TRP A 151 19.39 40.16 12.32
C TRP A 151 20.19 40.77 11.15
N SER A 152 21.42 40.29 10.95
CA SER A 152 22.26 40.57 9.77
C SER A 152 22.93 39.26 9.29
N ASP A 153 23.06 39.08 7.98
CA ASP A 153 23.74 37.95 7.33
C ASP A 153 25.24 38.23 7.09
#